data_AF-A0A7V3ZY89-F1
#
_entry.id   AF-A0A7V3ZY89-F1
#
_cell.length_a   1.000
_cell.length_b   1.000
_cell.length_c   1.000
_cell.angle_alpha   90.00
_cell.angle_beta   90.00
_cell.angle_gamma   90.00
#
_symmetry.space_group_name_H-M   'P 1'
#
loop_
_entity.id
_entity.type
_entity.pdbx_description
1 polymer ?
#
loop_
_entity_poly.entity_id
_entity_poly.type
_entity_poly.pdbx_seq_one_letter_code
_entity_poly.pdbx_strand_id
1 'polypeptide(L)'
;MIGIELDFETFRFIRRERGRILEFLEGSIKDLGKLKGEDIYISVSAPKVVGKFYDGKVSQRIVEEEFGVSFEIRKKDFKIGNKPYTFVGAVERETYELAMGLIESLKIPKVKRIDFSPFVFHDLLYALNFASRYKDFLAIHFGKNCFYYTVCKEGTIRLVSSAEMESYTNIVSELVKTFFEEGLTVAVVSGDYTKELTMELKEIAEDVDVEILNPFVGFSIISPKEVKQTLYSLALGVTL
;
A
#
# COMPACT_ATOMS: atom_id res chain seq x y z
N MET A 1 -5.25 19.26 -1.16
CA MET A 1 -5.80 17.90 -0.93
C MET A 1 -4.91 17.21 0.07
N ILE A 2 -5.51 16.38 0.92
CA ILE A 2 -4.82 15.77 2.05
C ILE A 2 -4.87 14.25 1.89
N GLY A 3 -3.70 13.63 2.00
CA GLY A 3 -3.56 12.19 2.12
C GLY A 3 -3.11 11.81 3.52
N ILE A 4 -3.72 10.79 4.10
CA ILE A 4 -3.42 10.29 5.43
C ILE A 4 -3.19 8.78 5.36
N GLU A 5 -2.08 8.31 5.90
CA GLU A 5 -1.92 6.93 6.35
C GLU A 5 -2.33 6.86 7.83
N LEU A 6 -3.21 5.91 8.16
CA LEU A 6 -3.79 5.75 9.49
C LEU A 6 -3.49 4.35 10.04
N ASP A 7 -2.79 4.27 11.18
CA ASP A 7 -2.42 3.01 11.85
C ASP A 7 -3.04 2.90 13.25
N PHE A 8 -4.33 3.28 13.36
CA PHE A 8 -5.20 3.26 14.56
C PHE A 8 -4.72 4.01 15.83
N GLU A 9 -3.42 4.24 16.01
CA GLU A 9 -2.82 5.00 17.11
C GLU A 9 -2.19 6.31 16.63
N THR A 10 -1.58 6.23 15.45
CA THR A 10 -0.81 7.31 14.83
C THR A 10 -1.27 7.53 13.39
N PHE A 11 -0.84 8.65 12.83
CA PHE A 11 -1.06 8.95 11.43
C PHE A 11 0.17 9.60 10.80
N ARG A 12 0.32 9.40 9.50
CA ARG A 12 1.21 10.19 8.64
C ARG A 12 0.40 10.93 7.59
N PHE A 13 0.79 12.15 7.32
CA PHE A 13 -0.01 13.10 6.56
C PHE A 13 0.84 13.78 5.49
N ILE A 14 0.24 13.97 4.31
CA ILE A 14 0.74 14.85 3.26
C ILE A 14 -0.36 15.83 2.84
N ARG A 15 0.00 17.10 2.74
CA ARG A 15 -0.78 18.07 1.95
C ARG A 15 -0.13 18.28 0.60
N ARG A 16 -0.91 18.11 -0.47
CA ARG A 16 -0.44 18.39 -1.84
C ARG A 16 -1.37 19.32 -2.62
N GLU A 17 -0.78 20.06 -3.55
CA GLU A 17 -1.46 20.91 -4.52
C GLU A 17 -0.69 20.92 -5.85
N ARG A 18 -1.35 20.59 -6.97
CA ARG A 18 -0.81 20.71 -8.34
C ARG A 18 0.62 20.16 -8.52
N GLY A 19 0.87 18.94 -8.06
CA GLY A 19 2.19 18.28 -8.17
C GLY A 19 3.25 18.78 -7.16
N ARG A 20 2.84 19.60 -6.19
CA ARG A 20 3.70 20.08 -5.10
C ARG A 20 3.28 19.45 -3.78
N ILE A 21 4.25 19.03 -3.00
CA ILE A 21 4.05 18.61 -1.61
C ILE A 21 4.36 19.81 -0.72
N LEU A 22 3.35 20.22 0.06
CA LEU A 22 3.36 21.48 0.80
C LEU A 22 3.71 21.28 2.28
N GLU A 23 3.32 20.14 2.84
CA GLU A 23 3.37 19.88 4.28
C GLU A 23 3.45 18.37 4.54
N PHE A 24 4.23 18.03 5.56
CA PHE A 24 4.30 16.71 6.17
C PHE A 24 3.95 16.83 7.64
N LEU A 25 3.18 15.88 8.15
CA LEU A 25 2.88 15.80 9.58
C LEU A 25 2.83 14.33 10.00
N GLU A 26 3.34 14.05 11.18
CA GLU A 26 3.16 12.78 11.87
C GLU A 26 2.66 13.09 13.29
N GLY A 27 1.71 12.30 13.78
CA GLY A 27 1.14 12.57 15.09
C GLY A 27 0.19 11.49 15.59
N SER A 28 -0.46 11.77 16.72
CA SER A 28 -1.49 10.89 17.27
C SER A 28 -2.81 11.12 16.57
N ILE A 29 -3.60 10.05 16.39
CA ILE A 29 -4.93 10.14 15.77
C ILE A 29 -5.86 11.19 16.40
N LYS A 30 -5.67 11.52 17.69
CA LYS A 30 -6.44 12.55 18.40
C LYS A 30 -6.29 13.95 17.79
N ASP A 31 -5.20 14.21 17.07
CA ASP A 31 -4.97 15.49 16.41
C ASP A 31 -5.68 15.62 15.06
N LEU A 32 -6.14 14.52 14.45
CA LEU A 32 -6.80 14.52 13.14
C LEU A 32 -8.11 15.30 13.12
N GLY A 33 -8.86 15.32 14.23
CA GLY A 33 -10.12 16.07 14.34
C GLY A 33 -9.94 17.61 14.24
N LYS A 34 -8.70 18.10 14.28
CA LYS A 34 -8.37 19.52 14.11
C LYS A 34 -8.25 19.93 12.63
N LEU A 35 -8.11 18.97 11.72
CA LEU A 35 -8.04 19.23 10.28
C LEU A 35 -9.40 19.73 9.78
N LYS A 36 -9.44 20.92 9.18
CA LYS A 36 -10.68 21.52 8.65
C LYS A 36 -10.50 22.00 7.22
N GLY A 37 -11.54 21.81 6.40
CA GLY A 37 -11.73 22.57 5.16
C GLY A 37 -11.35 21.86 3.86
N GLU A 38 -10.55 20.79 3.89
CA GLU A 38 -10.00 20.13 2.69
C GLU A 38 -10.60 18.75 2.40
N ASP A 39 -10.44 18.29 1.16
CA ASP A 39 -10.76 16.93 0.74
C ASP A 39 -9.69 15.96 1.28
N ILE A 40 -10.14 15.00 2.10
CA ILE A 40 -9.28 14.07 2.84
C ILE A 40 -9.41 12.66 2.26
N TYR A 41 -8.26 12.04 2.00
CA TYR A 41 -8.11 10.70 1.45
C TYR A 41 -7.33 9.87 2.47
N ILE A 42 -7.87 8.71 2.87
CA ILE A 42 -7.32 7.92 3.99
C ILE A 42 -6.94 6.54 3.48
N SER A 43 -5.70 6.15 3.74
CA SER A 43 -5.20 4.78 3.67
C SER A 43 -5.22 4.21 5.08
N VAL A 44 -5.94 3.12 5.29
CA VAL A 44 -5.99 2.42 6.57
C VAL A 44 -5.00 1.26 6.55
N SER A 45 -4.09 1.30 7.52
CA SER A 45 -3.12 0.25 7.80
C SER A 45 -3.84 -0.91 8.48
N ALA A 46 -3.90 -2.04 7.78
CA ALA A 46 -4.57 -3.25 8.25
C ALA A 46 -3.68 -4.46 7.97
N PRO A 47 -3.49 -5.38 8.94
CA PRO A 47 -2.61 -6.53 8.78
C PRO A 47 -3.24 -7.66 7.95
N LYS A 48 -4.56 -7.66 7.70
CA LYS A 48 -5.26 -8.75 6.99
C LYS A 48 -6.09 -8.23 5.82
N VAL A 49 -5.39 -7.76 4.80
CA VAL A 49 -5.94 -7.32 3.52
C VAL A 49 -5.33 -8.21 2.46
N VAL A 50 -6.18 -8.83 1.63
CA VAL A 50 -5.74 -9.71 0.54
C VAL A 50 -6.27 -9.17 -0.78
N GLY A 51 -5.37 -9.09 -1.75
CA GLY A 51 -5.61 -8.65 -3.11
C GLY A 51 -5.27 -9.75 -4.09
N LYS A 52 -6.24 -10.17 -4.90
CA LYS A 52 -6.09 -11.19 -5.93
C LYS A 52 -6.29 -10.61 -7.31
N PHE A 53 -5.49 -11.12 -8.24
CA PHE A 53 -5.53 -10.75 -9.63
C PHE A 53 -6.12 -11.87 -10.49
N TYR A 54 -6.99 -11.52 -11.43
CA TYR A 54 -7.63 -12.45 -12.35
C TYR A 54 -7.35 -12.04 -13.80
N ASP A 55 -7.02 -13.04 -14.63
CA ASP A 55 -6.98 -12.88 -16.09
C ASP A 55 -8.43 -12.86 -16.61
N GLY A 56 -8.84 -11.72 -17.17
CA GLY A 56 -10.21 -11.49 -17.59
C GLY A 56 -11.08 -10.75 -16.57
N LYS A 57 -12.35 -10.55 -16.96
CA LYS A 57 -13.37 -9.94 -16.10
C LYS A 57 -14.00 -10.99 -15.21
N VAL A 58 -14.05 -10.73 -13.91
CA VAL A 58 -14.73 -11.60 -12.94
C VAL A 58 -16.06 -10.97 -12.52
N SER A 59 -17.07 -11.82 -12.29
CA SER A 59 -18.37 -11.36 -11.78
C SER A 59 -18.31 -11.12 -10.28
N GLN A 60 -19.12 -10.19 -9.79
CA GLN A 60 -19.21 -9.90 -8.35
C GLN A 60 -19.56 -11.15 -7.53
N ARG A 61 -20.41 -12.04 -8.07
CA ARG A 61 -20.81 -13.28 -7.43
C ARG A 61 -19.65 -14.24 -7.17
N ILE A 62 -18.75 -14.44 -8.14
CA ILE A 62 -17.58 -15.32 -7.97
C ILE A 62 -16.68 -14.78 -6.86
N VAL A 63 -16.54 -13.46 -6.81
CA VAL A 63 -15.74 -12.78 -5.79
C VAL A 63 -16.36 -12.96 -4.39
N GLU A 64 -17.67 -12.77 -4.26
CA GLU A 64 -18.38 -12.98 -2.99
C GLU A 64 -18.37 -14.44 -2.54
N GLU A 65 -18.42 -15.40 -3.47
CA GLU A 65 -18.31 -16.84 -3.18
C GLU A 65 -16.89 -17.22 -2.69
N GLU A 66 -15.85 -16.56 -3.21
CA GLU A 66 -14.45 -16.86 -2.85
C GLU A 66 -14.06 -16.27 -1.49
N PHE A 67 -14.36 -14.99 -1.24
CA PHE A 67 -13.98 -14.30 0.00
C PHE A 67 -15.04 -14.46 1.11
N GLY A 68 -16.31 -14.68 0.74
CA GLY A 68 -17.42 -14.79 1.67
C GLY A 68 -17.92 -13.44 2.19
N VAL A 69 -18.98 -13.49 3.00
CA VAL A 69 -19.65 -12.30 3.56
C VAL A 69 -18.85 -11.61 4.68
N SER A 70 -17.83 -12.28 5.22
CA SER A 70 -16.97 -11.77 6.29
C SER A 70 -15.96 -10.72 5.83
N PHE A 71 -15.94 -10.41 4.54
CA PHE A 71 -15.04 -9.42 3.96
C PHE A 71 -15.82 -8.25 3.35
N GLU A 72 -15.23 -7.06 3.43
CA GLU A 72 -15.56 -5.93 2.55
C GLU A 72 -14.68 -6.03 1.31
N ILE A 73 -15.31 -5.99 0.14
CA ILE A 73 -14.65 -6.29 -1.13
C ILE A 73 -14.63 -5.05 -2.03
N ARG A 74 -13.47 -4.78 -2.61
CA ARG A 74 -13.27 -3.77 -3.66
C ARG A 74 -12.86 -4.47 -4.95
N LYS A 75 -13.54 -4.14 -6.05
CA LYS A 75 -13.25 -4.69 -7.38
C LYS A 75 -12.88 -3.57 -8.35
N LYS A 76 -11.78 -3.75 -9.09
CA LYS A 76 -11.28 -2.84 -10.12
C LYS A 76 -11.03 -3.60 -11.41
N ASP A 77 -11.77 -3.27 -12.46
CA ASP A 77 -11.53 -3.80 -13.80
C ASP A 77 -10.63 -2.84 -14.59
N PHE A 78 -9.63 -3.38 -15.29
CA PHE A 78 -8.75 -2.60 -16.15
C PHE A 78 -8.24 -3.40 -17.34
N LYS A 79 -7.41 -2.79 -18.18
CA LYS A 79 -6.78 -3.43 -19.33
C LYS A 79 -5.28 -3.18 -19.34
N ILE A 80 -4.50 -4.21 -19.69
CA ILE A 80 -3.10 -4.07 -20.08
C ILE A 80 -3.03 -4.38 -21.59
N GLY A 81 -2.74 -3.35 -22.39
CA GLY A 81 -2.96 -3.41 -23.84
C GLY A 81 -4.44 -3.71 -24.15
N ASN A 82 -4.69 -4.79 -24.88
CA ASN A 82 -6.06 -5.23 -25.24
C ASN A 82 -6.63 -6.30 -24.30
N LYS A 83 -5.84 -6.83 -23.35
CA LYS A 83 -6.28 -7.89 -22.45
C LYS A 83 -6.98 -7.30 -21.22
N PRO A 84 -8.22 -7.73 -20.89
CA PRO A 84 -8.91 -7.30 -19.69
C PRO A 84 -8.41 -8.05 -18.45
N TYR A 85 -8.41 -7.36 -17.32
CA TYR A 85 -8.03 -7.92 -16.03
C TYR A 85 -8.95 -7.39 -14.94
N THR A 86 -9.11 -8.19 -13.88
CA THR A 86 -9.80 -7.78 -12.66
C THR A 86 -8.85 -7.91 -11.48
N PHE A 87 -8.72 -6.81 -10.73
CA PHE A 87 -8.13 -6.84 -9.39
C PHE A 87 -9.25 -6.81 -8.35
N VAL A 88 -9.15 -7.71 -7.38
CA VAL A 88 -10.07 -7.80 -6.25
C VAL A 88 -9.26 -7.60 -4.98
N GLY A 89 -9.65 -6.63 -4.19
CA GLY A 89 -9.20 -6.45 -2.83
C GLY A 89 -10.27 -6.89 -1.85
N ALA A 90 -9.88 -7.55 -0.78
CA ALA A 90 -10.74 -7.94 0.33
C ALA A 90 -10.08 -7.57 1.65
N VAL A 91 -10.86 -7.01 2.57
CA VAL A 91 -10.47 -6.75 3.94
C VAL A 91 -11.50 -7.37 4.87
N GLU A 92 -11.07 -7.91 6.01
CA GLU A 92 -12.01 -8.42 7.01
C GLU A 92 -13.01 -7.31 7.40
N ARG A 93 -14.29 -7.64 7.43
CA ARG A 93 -15.37 -6.68 7.66
C ARG A 93 -15.23 -5.98 9.01
N GLU A 94 -14.81 -6.71 10.05
CA GLU A 94 -14.53 -6.14 11.37
C GLU A 94 -13.46 -5.04 11.30
N THR A 95 -12.39 -5.27 10.53
CA THR A 95 -11.33 -4.27 10.33
C THR A 95 -11.87 -3.04 9.58
N TYR A 96 -12.70 -3.26 8.56
CA TYR A 96 -13.36 -2.17 7.84
C TYR A 96 -14.28 -1.36 8.77
N GLU A 97 -15.13 -2.02 9.55
CA GLU A 97 -16.06 -1.39 10.49
C GLU A 97 -15.32 -0.61 11.59
N LEU A 98 -14.23 -1.16 12.13
CA LEU A 98 -13.37 -0.47 13.08
C LEU A 98 -12.78 0.82 12.49
N ALA A 99 -12.29 0.76 11.26
CA ALA A 99 -11.75 1.93 10.57
C ALA A 99 -12.81 3.01 10.32
N MET A 100 -14.00 2.61 9.86
CA MET A 100 -15.12 3.52 9.67
C MET A 100 -15.55 4.18 10.98
N GLY A 101 -15.72 3.38 12.05
CA GLY A 101 -16.08 3.89 13.38
C GLY A 101 -15.05 4.86 13.93
N LEU A 102 -13.75 4.58 13.74
CA LEU A 102 -12.68 5.50 14.11
C LEU A 102 -12.80 6.84 13.37
N ILE A 103 -12.94 6.80 12.04
CA ILE A 103 -13.02 8.01 11.21
C ILE A 103 -14.24 8.86 11.59
N GLU A 104 -15.40 8.23 11.83
CA GLU A 104 -16.61 8.90 12.30
C GLU A 104 -16.40 9.53 13.68
N SER A 105 -15.77 8.81 14.62
CA SER A 105 -15.51 9.31 15.98
C SER A 105 -14.58 10.52 16.02
N LEU A 106 -13.60 10.57 15.10
CA LEU A 106 -12.67 11.68 14.95
C LEU A 106 -13.30 12.93 14.31
N LYS A 107 -14.54 12.81 13.80
CA LYS A 107 -15.32 13.88 13.16
C LYS A 107 -14.53 14.59 12.05
N ILE A 108 -13.78 13.82 11.26
CA ILE A 108 -12.93 14.36 10.19
C ILE A 108 -13.84 14.97 9.11
N PRO A 109 -13.82 16.31 8.91
CA PRO A 109 -14.73 16.95 7.98
C PRO A 109 -14.24 16.71 6.55
N LYS A 110 -15.04 16.00 5.73
CA LYS A 110 -14.84 15.75 4.28
C LYS A 110 -13.86 14.63 3.91
N VAL A 111 -14.01 13.45 4.50
CA VAL A 111 -13.39 12.24 3.94
C VAL A 111 -14.03 11.90 2.59
N LYS A 112 -13.22 11.87 1.52
CA LYS A 112 -13.63 11.59 0.13
C LYS A 112 -13.40 10.15 -0.29
N ARG A 113 -12.36 9.52 0.24
CA ARG A 113 -11.97 8.13 -0.06
C ARG A 113 -11.35 7.52 1.18
N ILE A 114 -11.70 6.27 1.41
CA ILE A 114 -11.05 5.39 2.38
C ILE A 114 -10.62 4.17 1.58
N ASP A 115 -9.35 3.82 1.69
CA ASP A 115 -8.73 2.70 1.02
C ASP A 115 -7.78 1.98 1.98
N PHE A 116 -7.23 0.85 1.54
CA PHE A 116 -6.35 0.02 2.36
C PHE A 116 -4.92 0.04 1.84
N SER A 117 -3.97 0.02 2.79
CA SER A 117 -2.55 0.26 2.51
C SER A 117 -1.95 -0.61 1.40
N PRO A 118 -2.25 -1.92 1.27
CA PRO A 118 -1.74 -2.70 0.14
C PRO A 118 -2.21 -2.19 -1.23
N PHE A 119 -3.47 -1.76 -1.35
CA PHE A 119 -4.03 -1.25 -2.61
C PHE A 119 -3.47 0.13 -2.95
N VAL A 120 -3.34 0.98 -1.93
CA VAL A 120 -2.72 2.29 -2.05
C VAL A 120 -1.25 2.17 -2.46
N PHE A 121 -0.52 1.22 -1.88
CA PHE A 121 0.88 0.98 -2.24
C PHE A 121 1.00 0.48 -3.68
N HIS A 122 0.11 -0.42 -4.10
CA HIS A 122 0.02 -0.86 -5.49
C HIS A 122 -0.24 0.31 -6.45
N ASP A 123 -1.25 1.14 -6.17
CA ASP A 123 -1.58 2.32 -7.00
C ASP A 123 -0.39 3.30 -7.08
N LEU A 124 0.37 3.47 -5.99
CA LEU A 124 1.60 4.27 -5.99
C LEU A 124 2.67 3.67 -6.92
N LEU A 125 2.96 2.38 -6.81
CA LEU A 125 3.94 1.71 -7.68
C LEU A 125 3.54 1.80 -9.16
N TYR A 126 2.23 1.70 -9.44
CA TYR A 126 1.69 1.90 -10.78
C TYR A 126 1.89 3.34 -11.29
N ALA A 127 1.60 4.35 -10.46
CA ALA A 127 1.80 5.75 -10.81
C ALA A 127 3.27 6.11 -11.05
N LEU A 128 4.20 5.45 -10.34
CA LEU A 128 5.65 5.58 -10.54
C LEU A 128 6.17 4.76 -11.75
N ASN A 129 5.27 4.07 -12.45
CA ASN A 129 5.54 3.21 -13.60
C ASN A 129 6.57 2.11 -13.28
N PHE A 130 6.50 1.54 -12.07
CA PHE A 130 7.53 0.64 -11.57
C PHE A 130 7.59 -0.68 -12.36
N ALA A 131 6.44 -1.25 -12.71
CA ALA A 131 6.34 -2.48 -13.51
C ALA A 131 6.89 -2.36 -14.95
N SER A 132 7.12 -1.13 -15.45
CA SER A 132 7.81 -0.93 -16.72
C SER A 132 9.34 -1.04 -16.60
N ARG A 133 9.88 -0.82 -15.40
CA ARG A 133 11.31 -0.89 -15.10
C ARG A 133 11.71 -2.31 -14.73
N TYR A 134 10.88 -2.97 -13.93
CA TYR A 134 11.10 -4.34 -13.46
C TYR A 134 9.86 -5.19 -13.75
N LYS A 135 10.04 -6.24 -14.55
CA LYS A 135 8.96 -7.19 -14.84
C LYS A 135 8.68 -8.08 -13.63
N ASP A 136 9.72 -8.41 -12.89
CA ASP A 136 9.69 -9.29 -11.74
C ASP A 136 10.21 -8.52 -10.54
N PHE A 137 9.37 -8.31 -9.53
CA PHE A 137 9.78 -7.64 -8.29
C PHE A 137 8.88 -8.01 -7.10
N LEU A 138 9.44 -7.90 -5.91
CA LEU A 138 8.72 -7.88 -4.65
C LEU A 138 8.81 -6.47 -4.07
N ALA A 139 7.69 -5.76 -3.98
CA ALA A 139 7.64 -4.47 -3.31
C ALA A 139 7.10 -4.66 -1.90
N ILE A 140 7.77 -4.09 -0.91
CA ILE A 140 7.42 -4.17 0.51
C ILE A 140 7.35 -2.75 1.08
N HIS A 141 6.23 -2.41 1.71
CA HIS A 141 6.09 -1.22 2.51
C HIS A 141 5.98 -1.62 3.97
N PHE A 142 6.93 -1.19 4.78
CA PHE A 142 6.94 -1.42 6.23
C PHE A 142 6.10 -0.34 6.92
N GLY A 143 4.96 -0.74 7.48
CA GLY A 143 4.25 0.07 8.47
C GLY A 143 4.92 -0.07 9.85
N LYS A 144 4.27 0.46 10.90
CA LYS A 144 4.77 0.36 12.26
C LYS A 144 4.58 -1.04 12.86
N ASN A 145 3.40 -1.65 12.62
CA ASN A 145 3.00 -2.94 13.20
C ASN A 145 2.78 -4.05 12.16
N CYS A 146 2.68 -3.68 10.88
CA CYS A 146 2.44 -4.61 9.79
C CYS A 146 3.25 -4.18 8.56
N PHE A 147 3.42 -5.09 7.62
CA PHE A 147 3.99 -4.78 6.32
C PHE A 147 2.99 -5.12 5.21
N TYR A 148 3.07 -4.36 4.14
CA TYR A 148 2.27 -4.52 2.93
C TYR A 148 3.19 -4.94 1.81
N TYR A 149 2.76 -5.86 0.98
CA TYR A 149 3.59 -6.34 -0.10
C TYR A 149 2.81 -6.49 -1.39
N THR A 150 3.53 -6.33 -2.50
CA THR A 150 3.05 -6.51 -3.86
C THR A 150 4.04 -7.37 -4.61
N VAL A 151 3.56 -8.48 -5.16
CA VAL A 151 4.33 -9.38 -6.02
C VAL A 151 3.97 -9.10 -7.47
N CYS A 152 4.97 -8.75 -8.26
CA CYS A 152 4.87 -8.64 -9.71
C CYS A 152 5.72 -9.72 -10.36
N LYS A 153 5.14 -10.43 -11.33
CA LYS A 153 5.81 -11.45 -12.13
C LYS A 153 5.39 -11.30 -13.58
N GLU A 154 6.38 -11.19 -14.47
CA GLU A 154 6.23 -10.98 -15.91
C GLU A 154 5.46 -9.69 -16.25
N GLY A 155 5.65 -8.64 -15.45
CA GLY A 155 4.96 -7.36 -15.57
C GLY A 155 3.49 -7.41 -15.13
N THR A 156 3.06 -8.52 -14.53
CA THR A 156 1.70 -8.72 -14.04
C THR A 156 1.71 -8.85 -12.53
N ILE A 157 0.85 -8.09 -11.86
CA ILE A 157 0.66 -8.22 -10.41
C ILE A 157 0.00 -9.56 -10.13
N ARG A 158 0.64 -10.37 -9.29
CA ARG A 158 0.14 -11.69 -8.89
C ARG A 158 -0.57 -11.65 -7.56
N LEU A 159 -0.04 -10.85 -6.62
CA LEU A 159 -0.52 -10.79 -5.25
C LEU A 159 -0.28 -9.38 -4.69
N VAL A 160 -1.25 -8.88 -3.95
CA VAL A 160 -1.11 -7.70 -3.10
C VAL A 160 -1.66 -8.09 -1.74
N SER A 161 -0.93 -7.90 -0.66
CA SER A 161 -1.42 -8.35 0.64
C SER A 161 -0.73 -7.60 1.78
N SER A 162 -1.14 -7.89 3.00
CA SER A 162 -0.55 -7.40 4.23
C SER A 162 -0.36 -8.54 5.23
N ALA A 163 0.55 -8.34 6.18
CA ALA A 163 0.68 -9.21 7.34
C ALA A 163 1.30 -8.48 8.53
N GLU A 164 1.13 -9.04 9.72
CA GLU A 164 1.80 -8.57 10.93
C GLU A 164 3.32 -8.74 10.81
N MET A 165 4.08 -7.83 11.42
CA MET A 165 5.55 -7.84 11.34
C MET A 165 6.18 -9.15 11.83
N GLU A 166 5.56 -9.83 12.80
CA GLU A 166 6.04 -11.14 13.31
C GLU A 166 6.06 -12.24 12.24
N SER A 167 5.24 -12.10 11.20
CA SER A 167 5.16 -13.06 10.11
C SER A 167 6.09 -12.75 8.94
N TYR A 168 6.89 -11.67 9.02
CA TYR A 168 7.69 -11.13 7.92
C TYR A 168 8.61 -12.19 7.29
N THR A 169 9.48 -12.80 8.09
CA THR A 169 10.48 -13.79 7.61
C THR A 169 9.82 -14.94 6.86
N ASN A 170 8.78 -15.54 7.46
CA ASN A 170 8.12 -16.71 6.92
C ASN A 170 7.41 -16.38 5.60
N ILE A 171 6.65 -15.27 5.57
CA ILE A 171 5.92 -14.85 4.39
C ILE A 171 6.89 -14.49 3.26
N VAL A 172 7.92 -13.70 3.52
CA VAL A 172 8.88 -13.34 2.46
C VAL A 172 9.58 -14.59 1.90
N SER A 173 9.96 -15.55 2.76
CA SER A 173 10.54 -16.82 2.30
C SER A 173 9.58 -17.61 1.41
N GLU A 174 8.30 -17.71 1.78
CA GLU A 174 7.29 -18.39 0.98
C GLU A 174 7.02 -17.68 -0.34
N LEU A 175 6.95 -16.34 -0.35
CA LEU A 175 6.77 -15.56 -1.58
C LEU A 175 7.94 -15.76 -2.54
N VAL A 176 9.18 -15.70 -2.04
CA VAL A 176 10.38 -15.92 -2.84
C VAL A 176 10.34 -17.31 -3.49
N LYS A 177 10.09 -18.36 -2.71
CA LYS A 177 9.98 -19.75 -3.21
C LYS A 177 8.84 -19.94 -4.21
N THR A 178 7.71 -19.29 -3.99
CA THR A 178 6.49 -19.51 -4.79
C THR A 178 6.54 -18.80 -6.14
N PHE A 179 7.10 -17.59 -6.19
CA PHE A 179 7.00 -16.72 -7.36
C PHE A 179 8.31 -16.55 -8.14
N PHE A 180 9.44 -16.94 -7.56
CA PHE A 180 10.76 -16.67 -8.13
C PHE A 180 11.60 -17.97 -8.17
N GLU A 181 11.31 -18.81 -9.17
CA GLU A 181 11.92 -20.14 -9.36
C GLU A 181 13.46 -20.13 -9.41
N GLU A 182 14.06 -19.06 -9.95
CA GLU A 182 15.52 -18.84 -10.02
C GLU A 182 16.03 -17.81 -8.98
N GLY A 183 15.21 -17.48 -7.98
CA GLY A 183 15.48 -16.42 -7.02
C GLY A 183 14.90 -15.07 -7.44
N LEU A 184 14.62 -14.23 -6.44
CA LEU A 184 14.11 -12.87 -6.61
C LEU A 184 15.27 -11.93 -6.92
N THR A 185 15.25 -11.27 -8.08
CA THR A 185 16.36 -10.39 -8.47
C THR A 185 16.23 -8.97 -7.92
N VAL A 186 15.01 -8.47 -7.72
CA VAL A 186 14.79 -7.08 -7.27
C VAL A 186 13.70 -7.03 -6.21
N ALA A 187 14.03 -6.42 -5.07
CA ALA A 187 13.07 -6.06 -4.06
C ALA A 187 13.06 -4.55 -3.83
N VAL A 188 11.88 -3.98 -3.68
CA VAL A 188 11.72 -2.54 -3.45
C VAL A 188 11.12 -2.30 -2.10
N VAL A 189 11.80 -1.51 -1.28
CA VAL A 189 11.38 -1.27 0.09
C VAL A 189 10.97 0.19 0.29
N SER A 190 9.91 0.37 1.07
CA SER A 190 9.33 1.66 1.43
C SER A 190 8.89 1.63 2.90
N GLY A 191 8.45 2.78 3.42
CA GLY A 191 7.92 2.88 4.77
C GLY A 191 9.03 2.96 5.81
N ASP A 192 8.76 2.39 6.96
CA ASP A 192 9.61 2.40 8.15
C ASP A 192 10.56 1.20 8.20
N TYR A 193 11.25 0.95 7.09
CA TYR A 193 12.26 -0.11 7.02
C TYR A 193 13.48 0.26 7.88
N THR A 194 14.12 -0.78 8.41
CA THR A 194 15.41 -0.71 9.10
C THR A 194 16.49 -1.42 8.29
N LYS A 195 17.74 -1.26 8.70
CA LYS A 195 18.87 -1.95 8.04
C LYS A 195 18.74 -3.46 8.21
N GLU A 196 18.32 -3.90 9.38
CA GLU A 196 18.14 -5.30 9.75
C GLU A 196 17.12 -5.97 8.83
N LEU A 197 15.96 -5.35 8.63
CA LEU A 197 14.92 -5.87 7.72
C LEU A 197 15.43 -6.01 6.27
N THR A 198 16.23 -5.06 5.80
CA THR A 198 16.82 -5.13 4.46
C THR A 198 17.96 -6.14 4.35
N MET A 199 18.69 -6.42 5.44
CA MET A 199 19.71 -7.46 5.47
C MET A 199 19.04 -8.84 5.46
N GLU A 200 18.02 -9.04 6.29
CA GLU A 200 17.23 -10.26 6.33
C GLU A 200 16.61 -10.58 4.96
N LEU A 201 16.07 -9.57 4.26
CA LEU A 201 15.55 -9.75 2.89
C LEU A 201 16.61 -10.29 1.93
N LYS A 202 17.86 -9.83 2.05
CA LYS A 202 18.98 -10.31 1.23
C LYS A 202 19.44 -11.72 1.61
N GLU A 203 19.29 -12.10 2.87
CA GLU A 203 19.56 -13.46 3.33
C GLU A 203 18.49 -14.44 2.83
N ILE A 204 17.21 -14.02 2.80
CA ILE A 204 16.11 -14.86 2.32
C ILE A 204 16.12 -15.00 0.79
N ALA A 205 16.39 -13.90 0.08
CA ALA A 205 16.43 -13.84 -1.37
C ALA A 205 17.88 -13.65 -1.84
N GLU A 206 18.62 -14.75 -1.90
CA GLU A 206 20.02 -14.79 -2.37
C GLU A 206 20.18 -13.96 -3.65
N ASP A 207 21.17 -13.05 -3.66
CA ASP A 207 21.47 -12.14 -4.77
C ASP A 207 20.36 -11.13 -5.16
N VAL A 208 19.44 -10.79 -4.26
CA VAL A 208 18.44 -9.73 -4.49
C VAL A 208 19.05 -8.32 -4.42
N ASP A 209 18.80 -7.52 -5.46
CA ASP A 209 19.00 -6.07 -5.44
C ASP A 209 17.88 -5.39 -4.65
N VAL A 210 18.24 -4.78 -3.52
CA VAL A 210 17.28 -4.02 -2.69
C VAL A 210 17.31 -2.55 -3.07
N GLU A 211 16.22 -2.06 -3.65
CA GLU A 211 16.01 -0.66 -3.97
C GLU A 211 15.15 0.05 -2.93
N ILE A 212 15.57 1.25 -2.53
CA ILE A 212 14.74 2.11 -1.68
C ILE A 212 13.78 2.91 -2.59
N LEU A 213 12.48 2.75 -2.38
CA LEU A 213 11.48 3.50 -3.13
C LEU A 213 11.59 4.99 -2.81
N ASN A 214 11.77 5.82 -3.83
CA ASN A 214 11.51 7.25 -3.71
C ASN A 214 10.07 7.56 -4.18
N PRO A 215 9.11 7.76 -3.25
CA PRO A 215 7.72 8.00 -3.63
C PRO A 215 7.51 9.39 -4.28
N PHE A 216 8.44 10.33 -4.11
CA PHE A 216 8.27 11.73 -4.51
C PHE A 216 8.91 12.05 -5.86
N VAL A 217 9.33 11.05 -6.63
CA VAL A 217 9.78 11.25 -8.00
C VAL A 217 8.69 11.97 -8.80
N GLY A 218 9.04 13.12 -9.38
CA GLY A 218 8.11 13.96 -10.14
C GLY A 218 7.34 15.01 -9.33
N PHE A 219 7.55 15.09 -8.01
CA PHE A 219 6.94 16.11 -7.14
C PHE A 219 7.94 17.18 -6.73
N SER A 220 7.48 18.43 -6.64
CA SER A 220 8.25 19.51 -6.02
C SER A 220 7.95 19.59 -4.53
N ILE A 221 8.96 19.52 -3.68
CA ILE A 221 8.80 19.57 -2.21
C ILE A 221 9.06 21.00 -1.71
N ILE A 222 8.05 21.58 -1.06
CA ILE A 222 8.12 22.96 -0.55
C ILE A 222 8.67 23.00 0.88
N SER A 223 8.14 22.20 1.82
CA SER A 223 8.63 22.15 3.21
C SER A 223 8.00 21.01 4.04
N PRO A 224 8.69 20.53 5.10
CA PRO A 224 10.14 20.53 5.28
C PRO A 224 10.85 19.61 4.26
N LYS A 225 12.12 19.92 3.94
CA LYS A 225 12.92 19.12 2.99
C LYS A 225 13.54 17.87 3.63
N GLU A 226 13.74 17.87 4.94
CA GLU A 226 14.40 16.80 5.69
C GLU A 226 13.37 15.88 6.36
N VAL A 227 12.69 15.08 5.55
CA VAL A 227 11.81 13.99 6.03
C VAL A 227 12.21 12.70 5.34
N LYS A 228 12.16 11.58 6.06
CA LYS A 228 12.34 10.24 5.47
C LYS A 228 11.15 9.95 4.56
N GLN A 229 11.30 10.29 3.29
CA GLN A 229 10.22 10.33 2.30
C GLN A 229 9.45 9.00 2.19
N THR A 230 10.16 7.88 2.34
CA THR A 230 9.59 6.53 2.29
C THR A 230 8.48 6.31 3.33
N LEU A 231 8.51 7.02 4.47
CA LEU A 231 7.48 6.94 5.51
C LEU A 231 6.12 7.42 5.02
N TYR A 232 6.07 8.28 4.02
CA TYR A 232 4.83 8.91 3.56
C TYR A 232 4.33 8.36 2.22
N SER A 233 4.86 7.21 1.77
CA SER A 233 4.45 6.59 0.51
C SER A 233 2.94 6.32 0.45
N LEU A 234 2.32 5.83 1.52
CA LEU A 234 0.88 5.55 1.55
C LEU A 234 0.05 6.84 1.61
N ALA A 235 0.47 7.79 2.44
CA ALA A 235 -0.16 9.11 2.50
C ALA A 235 -0.12 9.82 1.12
N LEU A 236 0.96 9.67 0.35
CA LEU A 236 1.00 10.16 -1.02
C LEU A 236 0.10 9.33 -1.93
N GLY A 237 0.25 8.01 -1.92
CA GLY A 237 -0.41 7.08 -2.83
C GLY A 237 -1.93 7.24 -2.82
N VAL A 238 -2.54 7.44 -1.64
CA VAL A 238 -4.01 7.55 -1.53
C VAL A 238 -4.57 8.83 -2.16
N THR A 239 -3.69 9.79 -2.46
CA THR A 239 -4.05 11.03 -3.15
C THR A 239 -3.92 10.95 -4.66
N LEU A 240 -3.33 9.89 -5.21
CA LEU A 240 -3.14 9.68 -6.65
C LEU A 240 -4.41 9.10 -7.28
#